data_AF-A0A8T5A6X6-F1
#
_entry.id   AF-A0A8T5A6X6-F1
#
_cell.length_a   1.000
_cell.length_b   1.000
_cell.length_c   1.000
_cell.angle_alpha   90.00
_cell.angle_beta   90.00
_cell.angle_gamma   90.00
#
_symmetry.space_group_name_H-M   'P 1'
#
loop_
_entity.id
_entity.type
_entity.pdbx_description
1 polymer ?
#
loop_
_entity_poly.entity_id
_entity_poly.type
_entity_poly.pdbx_seq_one_letter_code
_entity_poly.pdbx_strand_id
1 'polypeptide(L)'
;GLAIRCYGSRGGQIARMEEALRLALLTLRTALRQVVEVDEWRDALYRSIVLEGDLIKEEARVIGEISALGDSICLADMGGRALKPHLARWGVEVRIHYAEGSFHFTPLAILKRKMATGYVGGQELERLVKCHIEYIRDYIYRFENRDRAYYEWVYDKIPWLRRRLKRDELEILSRIVEHPY
;
A
#
# COMPACT_ATOMS: atom_id res chain seq x y z
N GLY A 1 -21.19 -10.86 -20.83
CA GLY A 1 -21.24 -11.27 -19.41
C GLY A 1 -19.99 -10.79 -18.72
N LEU A 2 -20.02 -10.54 -17.40
CA LEU A 2 -18.83 -10.18 -16.63
C LEU A 2 -17.90 -11.40 -16.53
N ALA A 3 -16.65 -11.26 -16.95
CA ALA A 3 -15.63 -12.31 -16.82
C ALA A 3 -14.55 -11.85 -15.84
N ILE A 4 -14.27 -12.67 -14.82
CA ILE A 4 -13.19 -12.42 -13.87
C ILE A 4 -11.93 -13.09 -14.43
N ARG A 5 -10.85 -12.32 -14.59
CA ARG A 5 -9.55 -12.82 -15.04
C ARG A 5 -8.49 -12.54 -13.97
N CYS A 6 -7.75 -13.57 -13.61
CA CYS A 6 -6.55 -13.41 -12.79
C CYS A 6 -5.38 -13.04 -13.70
N TYR A 7 -4.58 -12.07 -13.28
CA TYR A 7 -3.39 -11.64 -14.01
C TYR A 7 -2.21 -11.47 -13.04
N GLY A 8 -1.00 -11.43 -13.61
CA GLY A 8 0.26 -11.31 -12.87
C GLY A 8 1.17 -12.51 -13.08
N SER A 9 2.48 -12.29 -12.93
CA SER A 9 3.48 -13.33 -13.12
C SER A 9 3.85 -14.01 -11.80
N ARG A 10 4.07 -15.33 -11.83
CA ARG A 10 4.55 -16.09 -10.66
C ARG A 10 5.84 -15.48 -10.09
N GLY A 11 6.78 -15.12 -10.97
CA GLY A 11 8.03 -14.47 -10.57
C GLY A 11 7.79 -13.14 -9.86
N GLY A 12 6.87 -12.31 -10.36
CA GLY A 12 6.51 -11.05 -9.71
C GLY A 12 5.86 -11.23 -8.35
N GLN A 13 5.01 -12.24 -8.18
CA GLN A 13 4.40 -12.54 -6.87
C GLN A 13 5.42 -13.04 -5.86
N ILE A 14 6.37 -13.90 -6.27
CA ILE A 14 7.47 -14.35 -5.41
C ILE A 14 8.31 -13.15 -4.95
N ALA A 15 8.71 -12.28 -5.89
CA ALA A 15 9.49 -11.10 -5.56
C ALA A 15 8.75 -10.14 -4.60
N ARG A 16 7.43 -9.93 -4.78
CA ARG A 16 6.60 -9.15 -3.83
C ARG A 16 6.62 -9.75 -2.43
N MET A 17 6.49 -11.07 -2.33
CA MET A 17 6.46 -11.78 -1.06
C MET A 17 7.82 -11.71 -0.35
N GLU A 18 8.92 -11.91 -1.08
CA GLU A 18 10.28 -11.79 -0.54
C GLU A 18 10.56 -10.38 -0.01
N GLU A 19 10.15 -9.35 -0.75
CA GLU A 19 10.33 -7.96 -0.33
C GLU A 19 9.45 -7.59 0.86
N ALA A 20 8.21 -8.08 0.89
CA ALA A 20 7.31 -7.90 2.04
C ALA A 20 7.88 -8.56 3.30
N LEU A 21 8.42 -9.79 3.18
CA LEU A 21 9.06 -10.50 4.29
C LEU A 21 10.31 -9.74 4.78
N ARG A 22 11.13 -9.23 3.87
CA ARG A 22 12.31 -8.42 4.20
C ARG A 22 11.93 -7.18 5.01
N LEU A 23 10.93 -6.42 4.56
CA LEU A 23 10.45 -5.23 5.26
C LEU A 23 9.80 -5.59 6.60
N ALA A 24 9.10 -6.71 6.69
CA ALA A 24 8.52 -7.20 7.95
C ALA A 24 9.61 -7.57 8.97
N LEU A 25 10.65 -8.28 8.55
CA LEU A 25 11.79 -8.63 9.40
C LEU A 25 12.56 -7.39 9.86
N LEU A 26 12.76 -6.42 8.95
CA LEU A 26 13.39 -5.16 9.29
C LEU A 26 12.54 -4.35 10.29
N THR A 27 11.22 -4.30 10.08
CA THR A 27 10.26 -3.70 11.02
C THR A 27 10.37 -4.34 12.40
N LEU A 28 10.33 -5.68 12.47
CA LEU A 28 10.45 -6.42 13.72
C LEU A 28 11.77 -6.15 14.42
N ARG A 29 12.89 -6.20 13.71
CA ARG A 29 14.23 -5.96 14.28
C ARG A 29 14.36 -4.53 14.80
N THR A 30 13.88 -3.53 14.07
CA THR A 30 13.85 -2.14 14.53
C THR A 30 12.95 -1.97 15.75
N ALA A 31 11.79 -2.64 15.78
CA ALA A 31 10.91 -2.63 16.94
C ALA A 31 11.56 -3.26 18.18
N LEU A 32 12.30 -4.36 18.03
CA LEU A 32 13.00 -5.02 19.14
C LEU A 32 14.20 -4.22 19.64
N ARG A 33 14.98 -3.63 18.73
CA ARG A 33 16.20 -2.87 19.07
C ARG A 33 15.92 -1.45 19.53
N GLN A 34 14.76 -0.88 19.17
CA GLN A 34 14.43 0.54 19.36
C GLN A 34 15.43 1.51 18.70
N VAL A 35 16.20 1.02 17.71
CA VAL A 35 17.18 1.77 16.93
C VAL A 35 16.84 1.65 15.45
N VAL A 36 16.81 2.78 14.76
CA VAL A 36 16.60 2.84 13.31
C VAL A 36 17.94 2.90 12.61
N GLU A 37 18.32 1.79 11.99
CA GLU A 37 19.46 1.71 11.07
C GLU A 37 19.08 2.40 9.75
N VAL A 38 19.34 3.71 9.66
CA VAL A 38 18.86 4.58 8.57
C VAL A 38 19.26 4.07 7.18
N ASP A 39 20.51 3.65 7.01
CA ASP A 39 21.01 3.20 5.72
C ASP A 39 20.39 1.87 5.28
N GLU A 40 20.18 0.95 6.23
CA GLU A 40 19.53 -0.33 5.95
C GLU A 40 18.06 -0.14 5.55
N TRP A 41 17.34 0.75 6.24
CA TRP A 41 15.99 1.13 5.86
C TRP A 41 15.94 1.80 4.50
N ARG A 42 16.87 2.72 4.22
CA ARG A 42 16.93 3.40 2.92
C ARG A 42 17.12 2.37 1.79
N ASP A 43 18.05 1.45 1.96
CA ASP A 43 18.34 0.42 0.97
C ASP A 43 17.16 -0.52 0.74
N ALA A 44 16.51 -0.98 1.81
CA ALA A 44 15.32 -1.83 1.70
C ALA A 44 14.18 -1.10 0.96
N LEU A 45 13.91 0.15 1.34
CA LEU A 45 12.85 0.93 0.70
C LEU A 45 13.16 1.24 -0.76
N TYR A 46 14.43 1.53 -1.10
CA TYR A 46 14.83 1.74 -2.48
C TYR A 46 14.61 0.51 -3.34
N ARG A 47 15.01 -0.68 -2.86
CA ARG A 47 14.75 -1.96 -3.54
C ARG A 47 13.26 -2.18 -3.74
N SER A 48 12.46 -1.94 -2.70
CA SER A 48 11.00 -2.04 -2.76
C SER A 48 10.39 -1.12 -3.82
N ILE A 49 10.83 0.14 -3.90
CA ILE A 49 10.36 1.12 -4.88
C ILE A 49 10.72 0.70 -6.30
N VAL A 50 11.95 0.24 -6.53
CA VAL A 50 12.40 -0.24 -7.85
C VAL A 50 11.58 -1.45 -8.27
N LEU A 51 11.42 -2.44 -7.39
CA LEU A 51 10.62 -3.63 -7.66
C LEU A 51 9.16 -3.27 -8.02
N GLU A 52 8.51 -2.42 -7.24
CA GLU A 52 7.15 -1.95 -7.55
C GLU A 52 7.06 -1.24 -8.90
N GLY A 53 8.07 -0.42 -9.22
CA GLY A 53 8.18 0.26 -10.50
C GLY A 53 8.34 -0.68 -11.69
N ASP A 54 8.92 -1.86 -11.51
CA ASP A 54 9.01 -2.87 -12.57
C ASP A 54 7.74 -3.71 -12.67
N LEU A 55 7.16 -4.08 -11.53
CA LEU A 55 5.91 -4.84 -11.49
C LEU A 55 4.73 -4.08 -12.07
N ILE A 56 4.67 -2.76 -11.89
CA ILE A 56 3.61 -1.94 -12.47
C ILE A 56 3.70 -1.82 -13.99
N LYS A 57 4.93 -1.85 -14.55
CA LYS A 57 5.13 -1.88 -16.01
C LYS A 57 4.64 -3.20 -16.59
N GLU A 58 4.95 -4.31 -15.91
CA GLU A 58 4.51 -5.63 -16.31
C GLU A 58 2.98 -5.77 -16.21
N GLU A 59 2.38 -5.26 -15.13
CA GLU A 59 0.94 -5.19 -14.97
C GLU A 59 0.27 -4.37 -16.08
N ALA A 60 0.83 -3.21 -16.42
CA ALA A 60 0.33 -2.40 -17.53
C ALA A 60 0.43 -3.10 -18.89
N ARG A 61 1.50 -3.88 -19.12
CA ARG A 61 1.66 -4.68 -20.36
C ARG A 61 0.53 -5.70 -20.48
N VAL A 62 0.30 -6.50 -19.43
CA VAL A 62 -0.74 -7.54 -19.44
C VAL A 62 -2.12 -6.92 -19.63
N ILE A 63 -2.43 -5.83 -18.94
CA ILE A 63 -3.72 -5.13 -19.07
C ILE A 63 -3.87 -4.52 -20.47
N GLY A 64 -2.80 -3.94 -21.03
CA GLY A 64 -2.77 -3.42 -22.39
C GLY A 64 -3.09 -4.50 -23.43
N GLU A 65 -2.45 -5.66 -23.33
CA GLU A 65 -2.69 -6.82 -24.20
C GLU A 65 -4.14 -7.31 -24.11
N ILE A 66 -4.72 -7.37 -22.91
CA ILE A 66 -6.13 -7.76 -22.73
C ILE A 66 -7.07 -6.71 -23.33
N SER A 67 -6.79 -5.42 -23.11
CA SER A 67 -7.64 -4.33 -23.62
C SER A 67 -7.67 -4.26 -25.14
N ALA A 68 -6.56 -4.66 -25.81
CA ALA A 68 -6.48 -4.73 -27.26
C ALA A 68 -7.43 -5.75 -27.89
N LEU A 69 -7.96 -6.70 -27.09
CA LEU A 69 -8.98 -7.66 -27.52
C LEU A 69 -10.39 -7.03 -27.61
N GLY A 70 -10.54 -5.75 -27.28
CA GLY A 70 -11.80 -5.01 -27.36
C GLY A 70 -12.61 -5.01 -26.06
N ASP A 71 -12.10 -5.61 -24.99
CA ASP A 71 -12.77 -5.68 -23.69
C ASP A 71 -12.58 -4.37 -22.90
N SER A 72 -13.67 -3.84 -22.32
CA SER A 72 -13.58 -2.81 -21.28
C SER A 72 -13.21 -3.45 -19.95
N ILE A 73 -12.13 -2.96 -19.32
CA ILE A 73 -11.59 -3.52 -18.08
C ILE A 73 -11.88 -2.59 -16.91
N CYS A 74 -12.45 -3.13 -15.83
CA CYS A 74 -12.59 -2.44 -14.56
C CYS A 74 -11.56 -3.01 -13.57
N LEU A 75 -10.73 -2.15 -12.98
CA LEU A 75 -9.75 -2.49 -11.96
C LEU A 75 -10.15 -1.84 -10.64
N ALA A 76 -10.27 -2.65 -9.60
CA ALA A 76 -10.54 -2.18 -8.24
C ALA A 76 -9.27 -2.32 -7.39
N ASP A 77 -8.42 -1.29 -7.41
CA ASP A 77 -7.19 -1.23 -6.63
C ASP A 77 -6.75 0.24 -6.38
N MET A 78 -5.85 0.43 -5.42
CA MET A 78 -5.20 1.69 -5.07
C MET A 78 -4.09 2.11 -6.06
N GLY A 79 -3.64 1.21 -6.94
CA GLY A 79 -2.57 1.43 -7.92
C GLY A 79 -2.94 2.26 -9.16
N GLY A 80 -4.22 2.62 -9.35
CA GLY A 80 -4.72 3.23 -10.59
C GLY A 80 -3.96 4.50 -11.03
N ARG A 81 -3.52 5.34 -10.08
CA ARG A 81 -2.72 6.55 -10.39
C ARG A 81 -1.35 6.22 -10.95
N ALA A 82 -0.68 5.24 -10.39
CA ALA A 82 0.65 4.83 -10.83
C ALA A 82 0.57 4.07 -12.16
N LEU A 83 -0.53 3.33 -12.39
CA LEU A 83 -0.73 2.50 -13.58
C LEU A 83 -1.12 3.32 -14.83
N LYS A 84 -1.94 4.37 -14.65
CA LYS A 84 -2.43 5.25 -15.72
C LYS A 84 -1.37 5.71 -16.73
N PRO A 85 -0.20 6.28 -16.34
CA PRO A 85 0.81 6.70 -17.31
C PRO A 85 1.40 5.55 -18.13
N HIS A 86 1.42 4.32 -17.58
CA HIS A 86 1.89 3.15 -18.31
C HIS A 86 0.85 2.67 -19.31
N LEU A 87 -0.43 2.60 -18.91
CA LEU A 87 -1.52 2.22 -19.81
C LEU A 87 -1.74 3.23 -20.94
N ALA A 88 -1.53 4.52 -20.69
CA ALA A 88 -1.60 5.55 -21.73
C ALA A 88 -0.59 5.30 -22.87
N ARG A 89 0.58 4.72 -22.58
CA ARG A 89 1.58 4.33 -23.61
C ARG A 89 1.10 3.20 -24.52
N TRP A 90 0.10 2.43 -24.07
CA TRP A 90 -0.57 1.39 -24.84
C TRP A 90 -1.81 1.90 -25.59
N GLY A 91 -2.09 3.21 -25.54
CA GLY A 91 -3.28 3.78 -26.18
C GLY A 91 -4.59 3.52 -25.42
N VAL A 92 -4.51 3.06 -24.17
CA VAL A 92 -5.69 2.75 -23.35
C VAL A 92 -6.21 4.01 -22.66
N GLU A 93 -7.48 4.34 -22.87
CA GLU A 93 -8.17 5.41 -22.13
C GLU A 93 -8.44 4.94 -20.69
N VAL A 94 -7.88 5.65 -19.70
CA VAL A 94 -8.04 5.31 -18.28
C VAL A 94 -8.83 6.39 -17.53
N ARG A 95 -9.98 5.98 -16.97
CA ARG A 95 -10.78 6.77 -16.03
C ARG A 95 -10.56 6.24 -14.61
N ILE A 96 -10.28 7.15 -13.67
CA ILE A 96 -10.05 6.80 -12.27
C ILE A 96 -11.23 7.34 -11.46
N HIS A 97 -11.90 6.44 -10.74
CA HIS A 97 -12.95 6.77 -9.79
C HIS A 97 -12.47 6.46 -8.37
N TYR A 98 -12.59 7.44 -7.48
CA TYR A 98 -12.28 7.23 -6.06
C TYR A 98 -13.55 6.78 -5.35
N ALA A 99 -13.58 5.53 -4.91
CA ALA A 99 -14.70 4.99 -4.13
C ALA A 99 -14.78 5.63 -2.73
N GLU A 100 -13.62 5.97 -2.14
CA GLU A 100 -13.53 6.56 -0.81
C GLU A 100 -12.85 7.94 -0.83
N GLY A 101 -13.45 8.90 -0.13
CA GLY A 101 -12.94 10.27 -0.01
C GLY A 101 -11.94 10.50 1.15
N SER A 102 -11.58 9.46 1.90
CA SER A 102 -10.88 9.57 3.19
C SER A 102 -9.63 8.69 3.36
N PHE A 103 -9.13 8.04 2.30
CA PHE A 103 -7.92 7.22 2.44
C PHE A 103 -6.67 8.09 2.69
N HIS A 104 -6.08 7.92 3.86
CA HIS A 104 -4.77 8.45 4.25
C HIS A 104 -3.67 7.39 4.12
N PHE A 105 -2.52 7.76 3.55
CA PHE A 105 -1.39 6.83 3.43
C PHE A 105 -0.79 6.50 4.79
N THR A 106 -0.42 5.24 5.02
CA THR A 106 0.31 4.81 6.21
C THR A 106 1.70 5.46 6.28
N PRO A 107 2.38 5.50 7.43
CA PRO A 107 3.71 6.12 7.55
C PRO A 107 4.72 5.53 6.56
N LEU A 108 4.73 4.21 6.38
CA LEU A 108 5.59 3.53 5.40
C LEU A 108 5.24 3.94 3.96
N ALA A 109 3.95 4.04 3.62
CA ALA A 109 3.52 4.47 2.29
C ALA A 109 3.88 5.94 2.01
N ILE A 110 3.78 6.82 3.02
CA ILE A 110 4.25 8.21 2.94
C ILE A 110 5.75 8.25 2.69
N LEU A 111 6.53 7.45 3.44
CA LEU A 111 7.98 7.37 3.31
C LEU A 111 8.40 6.89 1.91
N LYS A 112 7.82 5.78 1.44
CA LYS A 112 8.07 5.26 0.09
C LYS A 112 7.74 6.27 -0.98
N ARG A 113 6.61 6.97 -0.87
CA ARG A 113 6.21 8.00 -1.84
C ARG A 113 7.19 9.17 -1.85
N LYS A 114 7.63 9.64 -0.68
CA LYS A 114 8.64 10.70 -0.57
C LYS A 114 9.95 10.29 -1.24
N MET A 115 10.44 9.09 -0.93
CA MET A 115 11.66 8.54 -1.52
C MET A 115 11.54 8.33 -3.04
N ALA A 116 10.37 7.93 -3.54
CA ALA A 116 10.14 7.79 -4.98
C ALA A 116 10.15 9.14 -5.71
N THR A 117 9.87 10.25 -5.02
CA THR A 117 9.86 11.60 -5.60
C THR A 117 11.15 12.39 -5.38
N GLY A 118 12.06 11.93 -4.52
CA GLY A 118 13.30 12.63 -4.23
C GLY A 118 14.04 12.13 -2.99
N TYR A 119 15.09 12.85 -2.61
CA TYR A 119 15.92 12.51 -1.45
C TYR A 119 15.17 12.72 -0.13
N VAL A 120 15.31 11.77 0.79
CA VAL A 120 14.82 11.86 2.17
C VAL A 120 16.02 11.80 3.11
N GLY A 121 16.21 12.88 3.88
CA GLY A 121 17.30 12.99 4.85
C GLY A 121 17.17 11.96 5.98
N GLY A 122 18.30 11.61 6.61
CA GLY A 122 18.35 10.56 7.64
C GLY A 122 17.39 10.80 8.81
N GLN A 123 17.30 12.03 9.32
CA GLN A 123 16.38 12.38 10.41
C GLN A 123 14.90 12.22 10.02
N GLU A 124 14.52 12.60 8.80
CA GLU A 124 13.14 12.44 8.33
C GLU A 124 12.79 10.97 8.11
N LEU A 125 13.72 10.20 7.53
CA LEU A 125 13.58 8.76 7.36
C LEU A 125 13.41 8.08 8.72
N GLU A 126 14.28 8.36 9.68
CA GLU A 126 14.19 7.82 11.03
C GLU A 126 12.85 8.16 11.68
N ARG A 127 12.40 9.41 11.59
CA ARG A 127 11.11 9.84 12.14
C ARG A 127 9.94 9.05 11.53
N LEU A 128 9.91 8.89 10.21
CA LEU A 128 8.84 8.17 9.53
C LEU A 128 8.87 6.66 9.81
N VAL A 129 10.06 6.07 9.94
CA VAL A 129 10.22 4.69 10.39
C VAL A 129 9.70 4.53 11.81
N LYS A 130 10.03 5.43 12.75
CA LYS A 130 9.48 5.38 14.12
C LYS A 130 7.95 5.46 14.11
N CYS A 131 7.36 6.36 13.31
CA CYS A 131 5.91 6.41 13.14
C CYS A 131 5.33 5.10 12.56
N HIS A 132 6.04 4.42 11.66
CA HIS A 132 5.64 3.11 11.16
C HIS A 132 5.71 2.04 12.25
N ILE A 133 6.77 2.01 13.07
CA ILE A 133 6.87 1.08 14.20
C ILE A 133 5.74 1.32 15.21
N GLU A 134 5.43 2.58 15.55
CA GLU A 134 4.29 2.94 16.39
C GLU A 134 2.97 2.48 15.79
N TYR A 135 2.75 2.70 14.48
CA TYR A 135 1.56 2.22 13.78
C TYR A 135 1.39 0.70 13.90
N ILE A 136 2.47 -0.06 13.70
CA ILE A 136 2.44 -1.52 13.83
C ILE A 136 2.12 -1.94 15.28
N ARG A 137 2.86 -1.40 16.25
CA ARG A 137 2.75 -1.79 17.65
C ARG A 137 1.41 -1.41 18.28
N ASP A 138 0.99 -0.16 18.08
CA ASP A 138 -0.12 0.42 18.83
C ASP A 138 -1.48 0.17 18.16
N TYR A 139 -1.47 -0.22 16.87
CA TYR A 139 -2.69 -0.46 16.08
C TYR A 139 -2.71 -1.85 15.44
N ILE A 140 -1.77 -2.18 14.55
CA ILE A 140 -1.86 -3.46 13.81
C ILE A 140 -1.83 -4.67 14.74
N TYR A 141 -1.03 -4.68 15.80
CA TYR A 141 -1.01 -5.77 16.77
C TYR A 141 -2.16 -5.75 17.78
N ARG A 142 -2.89 -4.64 17.87
CA ARG A 142 -3.95 -4.45 18.86
C ARG A 142 -5.32 -4.92 18.35
N PHE A 143 -5.55 -4.90 17.06
CA PHE A 143 -6.84 -5.24 16.46
C PHE A 143 -6.71 -6.42 15.51
N GLU A 144 -7.64 -7.37 15.58
CA GLU A 144 -7.68 -8.54 14.70
C GLU A 144 -7.99 -8.16 13.25
N ASN A 145 -8.84 -7.13 13.05
CA ASN A 145 -9.18 -6.61 11.74
C ASN A 145 -8.21 -5.49 11.34
N ARG A 146 -7.53 -5.66 10.19
CA ARG A 146 -6.57 -4.69 9.65
C ARG A 146 -7.21 -3.34 9.30
N ASP A 147 -8.41 -3.34 8.73
CA ASP A 147 -9.10 -2.11 8.34
C ASP A 147 -9.51 -1.32 9.59
N ARG A 148 -10.00 -2.01 10.63
CA ARG A 148 -10.23 -1.40 11.94
C ARG A 148 -8.95 -0.80 12.51
N ALA A 149 -7.84 -1.54 12.49
CA ALA A 149 -6.55 -1.02 12.96
C ALA A 149 -6.15 0.26 12.22
N TYR A 150 -6.32 0.27 10.90
CA TYR A 150 -6.07 1.43 10.06
C TYR A 150 -6.96 2.61 10.45
N TYR A 151 -8.28 2.42 10.55
CA TYR A 151 -9.20 3.51 10.83
C TYR A 151 -9.09 4.05 12.26
N GLU A 152 -8.76 3.21 13.24
CA GLU A 152 -8.43 3.66 14.60
C GLU A 152 -7.16 4.53 14.59
N TRP A 153 -6.13 4.14 13.82
CA TRP A 153 -4.94 4.96 13.63
C TRP A 153 -5.25 6.30 12.96
N VAL A 154 -6.05 6.30 11.89
CA VAL A 154 -6.48 7.53 11.20
C VAL A 154 -7.26 8.43 12.15
N TYR A 155 -8.19 7.87 12.92
CA TYR A 155 -8.98 8.60 13.90
C TYR A 155 -8.07 9.27 14.94
N ASP A 156 -7.12 8.54 15.51
CA ASP A 156 -6.25 9.07 16.55
C ASP A 156 -5.24 10.09 16.03
N LYS A 157 -4.56 9.77 14.91
CA LYS A 157 -3.37 10.50 14.47
C LYS A 157 -3.65 11.55 13.39
N ILE A 158 -4.81 11.53 12.74
CA ILE A 158 -5.14 12.40 11.60
C ILE A 158 -6.39 13.26 11.90
N PRO A 159 -6.26 14.38 12.65
CA PRO A 159 -7.39 15.14 13.17
C PRO A 159 -8.39 15.62 12.12
N TRP A 160 -7.93 15.99 10.92
CA TRP A 160 -8.80 16.51 9.87
C TRP A 160 -9.67 15.43 9.20
N LEU A 161 -9.39 14.14 9.43
CA LEU A 161 -10.23 13.04 8.94
C LEU A 161 -11.22 12.53 9.98
N ARG A 162 -11.08 12.89 11.28
CA ARG A 162 -11.99 12.45 12.35
C ARG A 162 -13.46 12.74 12.04
N ARG A 163 -13.77 13.91 11.50
CA ARG A 163 -15.16 14.31 11.16
C ARG A 163 -15.79 13.47 10.05
N ARG A 164 -14.96 12.73 9.29
CA ARG A 164 -15.40 11.85 8.20
C ARG A 164 -15.50 10.39 8.65
N LEU A 165 -15.05 10.07 9.85
CA LEU A 165 -15.08 8.72 10.43
C LEU A 165 -16.12 8.69 11.55
N LYS A 166 -17.14 7.84 11.42
CA LYS A 166 -18.08 7.61 12.53
C LYS A 166 -17.56 6.46 13.39
N ARG A 167 -17.40 6.69 14.69
CA ARG A 167 -16.92 5.67 15.65
C ARG A 167 -17.74 4.38 15.58
N ASP A 168 -19.06 4.51 15.47
CA ASP A 168 -19.98 3.38 15.41
C ASP A 168 -19.77 2.50 14.16
N GLU A 169 -19.33 3.10 13.05
CA GLU A 169 -19.00 2.36 11.81
C GLU A 169 -17.70 1.53 11.98
N LEU A 170 -16.78 1.96 12.85
CA LEU A 170 -15.54 1.22 13.13
C LEU A 170 -15.79 -0.03 13.96
N GLU A 171 -16.79 -0.02 14.84
CA GLU A 171 -17.18 -1.21 15.61
C GLU A 171 -17.80 -2.30 14.72
N ILE A 172 -18.44 -1.90 13.61
CA ILE A 172 -18.96 -2.84 12.61
C ILE A 172 -17.82 -3.61 11.94
N LEU A 173 -16.66 -2.98 11.70
CA LEU A 173 -15.50 -3.65 11.07
C LEU A 173 -14.96 -4.82 11.90
N SER A 174 -15.11 -4.78 13.23
CA SER A 174 -14.79 -5.95 14.09
C SER A 174 -15.68 -7.16 13.78
N ARG A 175 -16.96 -6.91 13.47
CA ARG A 175 -17.98 -7.96 13.31
C ARG A 175 -17.93 -8.63 11.94
N ILE A 176 -17.35 -7.97 10.94
CA ILE A 176 -17.20 -8.52 9.57
C ILE A 176 -16.23 -9.72 9.55
N VAL A 177 -15.33 -9.85 10.53
CA VAL A 177 -14.35 -10.96 10.61
C VAL A 177 -14.95 -12.22 11.24
N GLU A 178 -16.10 -12.14 11.92
CA GLU A 178 -16.70 -13.28 12.64
C GLU A 178 -17.39 -14.32 11.72
N HIS A 179 -17.39 -14.12 10.41
CA HIS A 179 -17.86 -15.10 9.44
C HIS A 179 -16.76 -15.48 8.44
N PRO A 180 -15.80 -16.34 8.83
CA PRO A 180 -15.09 -17.12 7.85
C PRO A 180 -16.11 -18.09 7.23
N TYR A 181 -16.13 -18.14 5.90
CA TYR A 181 -16.84 -19.17 5.14
C TYR A 181 -16.52 -20.58 5.65
#